data_AF-A0A945TF22-F1
#
_entry.id   AF-A0A945TF22-F1
#
_cell.length_a   1.000
_cell.length_b   1.000
_cell.length_c   1.000
_cell.angle_alpha   90.00
_cell.angle_beta   90.00
_cell.angle_gamma   90.00
#
_symmetry.space_group_name_H-M   'P 1'
#
loop_
_entity.id
_entity.type
_entity.pdbx_description
1 polymer ?
#
loop_
_entity_poly.entity_id
_entity_poly.type
_entity_poly.pdbx_seq_one_letter_code
_entity_poly.pdbx_strand_id
1 'polypeptide(L)'
;MIPILTQKERGYRLQADELDRACCDSVPGQKILIFNNPNNPSGSSHSDEEIRELAAVCRAHNIVVVSEEIYGLIDFRRGVGWMSL
;
A
#
# COMPACT_ATOMS: atom_id res chain seq x y z
N MET A 1 -9.03 -0.12 -14.15
CA MET A 1 -7.84 -0.26 -13.30
C MET A 1 -7.06 1.03 -13.40
N ILE A 2 -6.74 1.66 -12.27
CA ILE A 2 -6.03 2.96 -12.23
C ILE A 2 -4.60 2.66 -11.79
N PRO A 3 -3.58 2.84 -12.64
CA PRO A 3 -2.20 2.64 -12.23
C PRO A 3 -1.74 3.81 -11.35
N ILE A 4 -1.12 3.49 -10.22
CA ILE A 4 -0.42 4.47 -9.37
C ILE A 4 1.07 4.17 -9.50
N LEU A 5 1.81 5.11 -10.08
CA LEU A 5 3.24 4.94 -10.35
C LEU A 5 4.04 5.27 -9.08
N THR A 6 4.75 4.28 -8.55
CA THR A 6 5.64 4.44 -7.39
C THR A 6 7.08 4.73 -7.81
N GLN A 7 7.86 5.35 -6.93
CA GLN A 7 9.23 5.76 -7.22
C GLN A 7 10.28 4.74 -6.77
N LYS A 8 11.34 4.56 -7.57
CA LYS A 8 12.45 3.65 -7.26
C LYS A 8 13.21 4.08 -6.00
N GLU A 9 13.35 5.39 -5.80
CA GLU A 9 14.04 6.02 -4.68
C GLU A 9 13.36 5.70 -3.34
N ARG A 10 12.04 5.43 -3.38
CA ARG A 10 11.23 4.96 -2.25
C ARG A 10 11.08 3.43 -2.22
N GLY A 11 11.88 2.70 -3.00
CA GLY A 11 11.80 1.25 -3.11
C GLY A 11 10.48 0.74 -3.67
N TYR A 12 9.80 1.53 -4.51
CA TYR A 12 8.49 1.20 -5.09
C TYR A 12 7.35 1.06 -4.08
N ARG A 13 7.49 1.60 -2.86
CA ARG A 13 6.41 1.65 -1.88
C ARG A 13 5.40 2.73 -2.25
N LEU A 14 4.12 2.38 -2.18
CA LEU A 14 3.02 3.32 -2.40
C LEU A 14 2.97 4.32 -1.24
N GLN A 15 2.86 5.61 -1.57
CA GLN A 15 2.71 6.66 -0.57
C GLN A 15 1.25 7.05 -0.39
N ALA A 16 0.88 7.53 0.81
CA ALA A 16 -0.49 7.91 1.11
C ALA A 16 -0.99 9.08 0.22
N ASP A 17 -0.14 10.07 -0.07
CA ASP A 17 -0.48 11.19 -0.94
C ASP A 17 -0.65 10.78 -2.41
N GLU A 18 0.10 9.77 -2.86
CA GLU A 18 -0.06 9.18 -4.20
C GLU A 18 -1.42 8.47 -4.32
N LEU A 19 -1.82 7.73 -3.29
CA LEU A 19 -3.13 7.06 -3.23
C LEU A 19 -4.29 8.05 -3.15
N ASP A 20 -4.17 9.08 -2.30
CA ASP A 20 -5.19 10.12 -2.12
C ASP A 20 -5.43 10.89 -3.42
N ARG A 21 -4.34 11.29 -4.10
CA ARG A 21 -4.41 11.95 -5.40
C ARG A 21 -5.08 11.07 -6.45
N ALA A 22 -4.69 9.79 -6.53
CA ALA A 22 -5.31 8.85 -7.46
C ALA A 22 -6.82 8.68 -7.20
N CYS A 23 -7.24 8.73 -5.93
CA CYS A 23 -8.66 8.68 -5.58
C CYS A 23 -9.41 9.95 -5.99
N CYS A 24 -8.81 11.13 -5.81
CA CYS A 24 -9.38 12.41 -6.20
C CYS A 24 -9.50 12.56 -7.73
N ASP A 25 -8.51 12.09 -8.49
CA ASP A 25 -8.46 12.21 -9.95
C ASP A 25 -9.31 11.14 -10.67
N SER A 26 -9.78 10.13 -9.94
CA SER A 26 -10.54 9.02 -10.49
C SER A 26 -12.04 9.30 -10.63
N VAL A 27 -12.70 8.54 -11.51
CA VAL A 27 -14.17 8.57 -11.61
C VAL A 27 -14.83 8.15 -10.28
N PRO A 28 -15.98 8.75 -9.90
CA PRO A 28 -16.72 8.35 -8.71
C PRO A 28 -17.13 6.88 -8.75
N GLY A 29 -17.08 6.21 -7.59
CA GLY A 29 -17.46 4.81 -7.47
C GLY A 29 -16.70 4.09 -6.36
N GLN A 30 -17.13 2.85 -6.07
CA GLN A 30 -16.44 1.96 -5.13
C GLN A 30 -15.05 1.62 -5.67
N LYS A 31 -14.04 1.72 -4.81
CA LYS A 31 -12.65 1.43 -5.15
C LYS A 31 -12.15 0.19 -4.41
N ILE A 32 -11.22 -0.51 -5.03
CA ILE A 32 -10.48 -1.63 -4.44
C ILE A 32 -8.99 -1.31 -4.58
N LEU A 33 -8.24 -1.46 -3.50
CA LEU A 33 -6.78 -1.41 -3.49
C LEU A 33 -6.25 -2.84 -3.34
N ILE A 34 -5.39 -3.26 -4.27
CA ILE A 34 -4.59 -4.48 -4.11
C ILE A 34 -3.28 -4.04 -3.44
N PHE A 35 -3.09 -4.43 -2.18
CA PHE A 35 -1.95 -4.05 -1.38
C PHE A 35 -1.08 -5.28 -1.12
N ASN A 36 0.04 -5.38 -1.83
CA ASN A 36 0.94 -6.52 -1.74
C ASN A 36 2.17 -6.16 -0.91
N ASN A 37 2.29 -6.77 0.28
CA ASN A 37 3.27 -6.43 1.30
C ASN A 37 3.66 -7.65 2.16
N PRO A 38 4.90 -8.17 2.10
CA PRO A 38 6.02 -7.73 1.27
C PRO A 38 5.74 -7.82 -0.23
N ASN A 39 6.25 -6.83 -0.96
CA ASN A 39 5.93 -6.64 -2.36
C ASN A 39 6.70 -7.58 -3.30
N ASN A 40 6.00 -8.19 -4.25
CA ASN A 40 6.52 -8.75 -5.49
C ASN A 40 6.22 -7.75 -6.64
N PRO A 41 7.20 -7.33 -7.47
CA PRO A 41 8.55 -7.87 -7.60
C PRO A 41 9.65 -7.10 -6.84
N SER A 42 9.33 -6.00 -6.16
CA SER A 42 10.37 -5.12 -5.60
C SER A 42 11.09 -5.68 -4.37
N GLY A 43 10.49 -6.65 -3.68
CA GLY A 43 10.95 -7.14 -2.37
C GLY A 43 10.81 -6.10 -1.25
N SER A 44 10.21 -4.94 -1.53
CA SER A 44 10.04 -3.88 -0.54
C SER A 44 8.93 -4.21 0.44
N SER A 45 9.00 -3.63 1.62
CA SER A 45 7.97 -3.78 2.64
C SER A 45 7.71 -2.42 3.27
N HIS A 46 6.45 -2.09 3.47
CA HIS A 46 6.04 -0.86 4.13
C HIS A 46 6.43 -0.92 5.61
N SER A 47 6.71 0.24 6.18
CA SER A 47 6.79 0.44 7.62
C SER A 47 5.39 0.54 8.21
N ASP A 48 5.27 0.34 9.52
CA ASP A 48 3.98 0.51 10.20
C ASP A 48 3.40 1.91 10.00
N GLU A 49 4.24 2.94 9.96
CA GLU A 49 3.77 4.31 9.77
C GLU A 49 3.17 4.49 8.37
N GLU A 50 3.87 4.05 7.33
CA GLU A 50 3.35 4.07 5.96
C GLU A 50 2.01 3.30 5.84
N ILE A 51 1.88 2.16 6.51
CA ILE A 51 0.62 1.37 6.55
C ILE A 51 -0.50 2.16 7.24
N ARG A 52 -0.24 2.86 8.36
CA ARG A 52 -1.26 3.68 9.05
C ARG A 52 -1.73 4.83 8.20
N GLU A 53 -0.81 5.51 7.52
CA GLU A 53 -1.11 6.62 6.62
C GLU A 53 -1.97 6.14 5.44
N LEU A 54 -1.60 5.03 4.81
CA LEU A 54 -2.38 4.41 3.74
C LEU A 54 -3.77 3.98 4.23
N ALA A 55 -3.87 3.37 5.42
CA ALA A 55 -5.14 2.96 6.00
C ALA A 55 -6.06 4.17 6.28
N ALA A 56 -5.50 5.33 6.63
CA ALA A 56 -6.29 6.56 6.79
C ALA A 56 -6.90 7.01 5.47
N VAL A 57 -6.15 6.97 4.37
CA VAL A 57 -6.65 7.29 3.02
C VAL A 57 -7.71 6.28 2.59
N CYS A 58 -7.48 4.98 2.79
CA CYS A 58 -8.47 3.94 2.48
C CYS A 58 -9.79 4.17 3.21
N ARG A 59 -9.76 4.54 4.49
CA ARG A 59 -10.97 4.89 5.26
C ARG A 59 -11.67 6.14 4.73
N ALA A 60 -10.92 7.19 4.43
CA ALA A 60 -11.47 8.46 3.93
C ALA A 60 -12.20 8.29 2.58
N HIS A 61 -11.69 7.41 1.72
CA HIS A 61 -12.25 7.16 0.38
C HIS A 61 -13.12 5.90 0.30
N ASN A 62 -13.43 5.25 1.43
CA ASN A 62 -14.18 3.99 1.51
C ASN A 62 -13.63 2.90 0.56
N ILE A 63 -12.31 2.71 0.55
CA ILE A 63 -11.62 1.75 -0.31
C ILE A 63 -11.65 0.36 0.37
N VAL A 64 -12.04 -0.67 -0.39
CA VAL A 64 -11.87 -2.07 0.05
C VAL A 64 -10.43 -2.48 -0.23
N VAL A 65 -9.74 -3.04 0.77
CA VAL A 65 -8.35 -3.48 0.63
C VAL A 65 -8.31 -4.99 0.45
N VAL A 66 -7.56 -5.44 -0.56
CA VAL A 66 -7.12 -6.83 -0.71
C VAL A 66 -5.66 -6.86 -0.28
N SER A 67 -5.42 -7.26 0.97
CA SER A 67 -4.06 -7.43 1.51
C SER A 67 -3.49 -8.76 1.03
N GLU A 68 -2.42 -8.71 0.25
CA GLU A 68 -1.68 -9.88 -0.22
C GLU A 68 -0.38 -9.99 0.58
N GLU A 69 -0.28 -11.05 1.38
CA GLU A 69 0.73 -11.22 2.43
C GLU A 69 1.44 -12.58 2.34
N ILE A 70 1.53 -13.22 1.17
CA ILE A 70 2.16 -14.55 1.05
C ILE A 70 3.62 -14.56 1.50
N TYR A 71 4.33 -13.43 1.35
CA TYR A 71 5.70 -13.24 1.84
C TYR A 71 5.75 -12.83 3.32
N GLY A 72 4.64 -13.03 4.04
CA GLY A 72 4.35 -12.70 5.43
C GLY A 72 5.36 -13.16 6.49
N LEU A 73 6.31 -14.02 6.12
CA LEU A 73 7.34 -14.56 7.01
C LEU A 73 8.75 -14.40 6.42
N ILE A 74 8.87 -13.64 5.33
CA ILE A 74 10.08 -13.44 4.54
C ILE A 74 10.35 -11.93 4.46
N ASP A 75 10.53 -11.29 5.62
CA ASP A 75 11.07 -9.93 5.73
C ASP A 75 12.48 -9.99 6.33
N PHE A 76 13.47 -9.53 5.57
CA PHE A 76 14.87 -9.57 5.96
C PHE A 76 15.29 -8.37 6.83
N ARG A 77 14.40 -7.41 7.05
CA ARG A 77 14.57 -6.29 8.00
C ARG A 77 14.29 -6.80 9.42
N ARG A 78 15.19 -7.64 9.96
CA ARG A 78 15.07 -8.24 11.31
C ARG A 78 14.72 -7.19 12.37
N GLY A 79 13.57 -7.37 13.05
CA GLY A 79 13.24 -6.69 14.32
C GLY A 79 11.86 -6.04 14.42
N VAL A 80 11.11 -5.93 13.32
CA VAL A 80 9.78 -5.29 13.31
C VAL A 80 8.66 -6.32 13.42
N GLY A 81 7.68 -6.02 14.28
CA GLY A 81 6.42 -6.76 14.33
C GLY A 81 5.67 -6.64 13.00
N TRP A 82 4.82 -7.61 12.71
CA TRP A 82 4.04 -7.64 11.49
C TRP A 82 2.77 -6.80 11.64
N MET A 83 2.52 -5.91 10.68
CA MET A 83 1.27 -5.13 10.60
C MET A 83 0.60 -5.31 9.24
N SER A 84 -0.72 -5.43 9.27
CA SER A 84 -1.61 -5.61 8.12
C SER A 84 -2.52 -4.37 7.98
N LEU A 85 -3.05 -4.16 6.77
CA LEU A 85 -3.77 -2.95 6.36
C LEU A 85 -5.28 -3.15 6.31
#